data_AF-A0A7W0V3D0-F1
#
_entry.id   AF-A0A7W0V3D0-F1
#
_cell.length_a   1.000
_cell.length_b   1.000
_cell.length_c   1.000
_cell.angle_alpha   90.00
_cell.angle_beta   90.00
_cell.angle_gamma   90.00
#
_symmetry.space_group_name_H-M   'P 1'
#
loop_
_entity.id
_entity.type
_entity.pdbx_description
1 polymer ?
#
loop_
_entity_poly.entity_id
_entity_poly.type
_entity_poly.pdbx_seq_one_letter_code
_entity_poly.pdbx_strand_id
1 'polypeptide(L)' 'RPGDLHIHFFGAAAFSFGAGLALSDGDVMQVSFAGFGRPLRNRLRIDKTPHDLIRVNPL' A
#
# COMPACT_ATOMS: atom_id res chain seq x y z
N ARG A 1 2.47 -15.69 17.06
CA ARG A 1 3.78 -16.24 17.49
C ARG A 1 4.67 -15.07 17.87
N PRO A 2 5.72 -15.25 18.68
CA PRO A 2 6.67 -14.16 18.93
C PRO A 2 7.18 -13.60 17.59
N GLY A 3 6.98 -12.30 17.36
CA GLY A 3 7.32 -11.62 16.10
C GLY A 3 6.19 -11.46 15.09
N ASP A 4 5.05 -12.14 15.26
CA ASP A 4 3.89 -11.93 14.39
C ASP A 4 3.19 -10.62 14.75
N LEU A 5 2.91 -9.80 13.74
CA LEU A 5 2.15 -8.55 13.88
C LEU A 5 0.90 -8.63 13.01
N HIS A 6 -0.25 -8.36 13.62
CA HIS A 6 -1.51 -8.19 12.91
C HIS A 6 -1.90 -6.72 12.94
N ILE A 7 -2.10 -6.13 11.75
CA ILE A 7 -2.54 -4.74 11.60
C ILE A 7 -3.91 -4.76 10.94
N HIS A 8 -4.90 -4.18 11.60
CA HIS A 8 -6.22 -3.95 11.01
C HIS A 8 -6.28 -2.53 10.46
N PHE A 9 -6.39 -2.40 9.14
CA PHE A 9 -6.62 -1.11 8.49
C PHE A 9 -8.12 -0.94 8.28
N PHE A 10 -8.71 0.11 8.84
CA PHE A 10 -10.14 0.42 8.67
C PHE A 10 -10.51 1.00 7.28
N GLY A 11 -9.65 0.82 6.27
CA GLY A 11 -9.93 1.06 4.85
C GLY A 11 -10.20 2.52 4.45
N ALA A 12 -9.46 3.02 3.46
CA ALA A 12 -9.86 4.23 2.71
C ALA A 12 -9.33 4.21 1.25
N ALA A 13 -8.91 3.06 0.72
CA ALA A 13 -8.17 2.99 -0.54
C ALA A 13 -8.95 3.54 -1.74
N ALA A 14 -10.27 3.36 -1.79
CA ALA A 14 -11.09 3.80 -2.92
C ALA A 14 -11.41 5.31 -2.92
N PHE A 15 -11.47 5.96 -1.75
CA PHE A 15 -11.94 7.34 -1.67
C PHE A 15 -10.88 8.35 -2.11
N SER A 16 -9.60 8.14 -1.79
CA SER A 16 -8.53 9.05 -2.21
C SER A 16 -8.35 9.06 -3.72
N PHE A 17 -8.33 7.89 -4.36
CA PHE A 17 -8.20 7.80 -5.81
C PHE A 17 -9.43 8.40 -6.52
N GLY A 18 -10.64 8.14 -6.01
CA GLY A 18 -11.87 8.77 -6.51
C GLY A 18 -11.88 10.30 -6.38
N ALA A 19 -11.14 10.85 -5.41
CA ALA A 19 -10.93 12.29 -5.24
C ALA A 19 -9.76 12.85 -6.10
N GLY A 20 -9.21 12.05 -7.02
CA GLY A 20 -8.11 12.46 -7.90
C GLY A 20 -6.72 12.42 -7.26
N LEU A 21 -6.58 11.87 -6.05
CA LEU A 21 -5.29 11.66 -5.42
C LEU A 21 -4.68 10.35 -5.93
N ALA A 22 -3.85 10.47 -6.96
CA ALA A 22 -3.06 9.38 -7.52
C ALA A 22 -1.59 9.51 -7.07
N LEU A 23 -0.95 8.35 -6.87
CA LEU A 23 0.46 8.28 -6.52
C LEU A 23 1.34 8.39 -7.77
N SER A 24 2.52 8.98 -7.60
CA SER A 24 3.54 9.16 -8.63
C SER A 24 4.83 8.42 -8.28
N ASP A 25 5.68 8.20 -9.30
CA ASP A 25 7.00 7.61 -9.07
C ASP A 25 7.84 8.50 -8.15
N GLY A 26 8.46 7.90 -7.13
CA GLY A 26 9.27 8.62 -6.15
C GLY A 26 8.50 9.17 -4.94
N ASP A 27 7.17 9.09 -4.93
CA ASP A 27 6.36 9.44 -3.76
C ASP A 27 6.76 8.60 -2.53
N VAL A 28 6.41 9.09 -1.34
CA VAL A 28 6.65 8.39 -0.07
C VAL A 28 5.32 8.11 0.62
N MET A 29 4.96 6.84 0.76
CA MET A 29 3.91 6.45 1.70
C MET A 29 4.45 6.48 3.11
N GLN A 30 3.82 7.26 3.99
CA GLN A 30 4.17 7.34 5.39
C GLN A 30 3.02 6.87 6.29
N VAL A 31 3.34 6.05 7.28
CA VAL A 31 2.42 5.66 8.37
C VAL A 31 3.09 5.97 9.71
N SER A 32 2.35 6.62 10.61
CA SER A 32 2.83 7.01 11.94
C SER A 32 1.70 7.05 12.97
N PHE A 33 2.03 6.72 14.21
CA PHE A 33 1.10 6.76 15.35
C PHE A 33 1.81 7.41 16.54
N ALA A 34 1.07 8.18 17.34
CA ALA A 34 1.62 8.75 18.57
C ALA A 34 2.03 7.64 19.54
N GLY A 35 3.18 7.79 20.19
CA GLY A 35 3.73 6.78 21.11
C GLY A 35 4.44 5.60 20.44
N PHE A 36 4.39 5.50 19.10
CA PHE A 36 5.22 4.57 18.34
C PHE A 36 6.54 5.25 17.94
N GLY A 37 7.52 4.42 17.55
CA GLY A 37 8.83 4.89 17.13
C GLY A 37 8.81 5.68 15.81
N ARG A 38 9.90 5.59 15.06
CA ARG A 38 10.03 6.34 13.80
C ARG A 38 8.89 5.97 12.82
N PRO A 39 8.37 6.93 12.04
CA PRO A 39 7.40 6.65 10.99
C PRO A 39 7.92 5.60 10.01
N LEU A 40 7.04 4.69 9.58
CA LEU A 40 7.31 3.82 8.44
C LEU A 40 7.21 4.67 7.18
N ARG A 41 8.26 4.66 6.35
CA ARG A 41 8.34 5.42 5.09
C ARG A 41 8.75 4.48 3.97
N ASN A 42 7.85 4.28 3.02
CA ASN A 42 8.07 3.46 1.83
C ASN A 42 8.12 4.37 0.60
N ARG A 43 9.30 4.47 -0.04
CA ARG A 43 9.40 5.12 -1.35
C ARG A 43 8.75 4.25 -2.41
N LEU A 44 7.90 4.85 -3.22
CA LEU A 44 7.18 4.18 -4.28
C LEU A 44 7.99 4.22 -5.58
N ARG A 45 7.90 3.13 -6.32
CA ARG A 45 8.27 3.05 -7.73
C ARG A 45 7.10 2.50 -8.50
N ILE A 46 6.79 3.11 -9.64
CA ILE A 46 5.79 2.57 -10.55
C ILE A 46 6.46 1.46 -11.36
N ASP A 47 5.98 0.23 -11.17
CA ASP A 47 6.37 -0.87 -12.05
C ASP A 47 5.78 -0.63 -13.44
N LYS A 48 6.66 -0.58 -14.44
CA LYS A 48 6.29 -0.40 -15.85
C LYS A 48 6.36 -1.70 -16.63
N THR A 49 6.67 -2.81 -15.95
CA THR A 49 6.70 -4.13 -16.57
C THR A 49 5.29 -4.48 -17.04
N PRO A 50 5.11 -4.84 -18.31
CA PRO A 50 3.81 -5.32 -18.79
C PRO A 50 3.34 -6.49 -17.95
N HIS A 51 2.07 -6.47 -17.55
CA HIS A 51 1.46 -7.58 -16.83
C HIS A 51 0.72 -8.49 -17.81
N ASP A 52 1.01 -9.79 -17.74
CA ASP A 52 0.27 -10.79 -18.49
C ASP A 52 -1.01 -11.15 -17.74
N LEU A 53 -2.15 -11.07 -18.44
CA LEU A 53 -3.41 -11.55 -17.90
C LEU A 53 -3.41 -13.08 -17.90
N ILE A 54 -3.47 -13.67 -16.69
CA ILE A 54 -3.59 -15.11 -16.53
C ILE A 54 -5.05 -15.52 -16.33
N ARG A 55 -5.51 -16.53 -17.09
CA ARG A 55 -6.81 -17.15 -16.86
C ARG A 55 -6.72 -18.05 -15.63
N VAL A 56 -7.52 -17.76 -14.61
CA VAL A 56 -7.64 -18.61 -13.43
C VAL A 56 -8.74 -19.63 -13.67
N ASN A 57 -8.42 -20.92 -13.54
CA ASN A 57 -9.44 -21.97 -13.47
C ASN A 57 -9.86 -22.13 -12.00
N PRO A 58 -11.16 -21.98 -11.67
CA PRO A 58 -11.65 -22.26 -10.33
C PRO A 58 -11.44 -23.74 -9.98
N LEU A 59 -11.24 -24.00 -8.68
CA LEU A 59 -11.11 -25.35 -8.12
C LEU A 59 -12.37 -26.19 -8.35
#